data_AF-I7IJH9-F1
#
_entry.id   AF-I7IJH9-F1
#
_cell.length_a   1.000
_cell.length_b   1.000
_cell.length_c   1.000
_cell.angle_alpha   90.00
_cell.angle_beta   90.00
_cell.angle_gamma   90.00
#
_symmetry.space_group_name_H-M   'P 1'
#
loop_
_entity.id
_entity.type
_entity.pdbx_description
1 polymer ?
#
loop_
_entity_poly.entity_id
_entity_poly.type
_entity_poly.pdbx_seq_one_letter_code
_entity_poly.pdbx_strand_id
1 'polypeptide(L)'
;VINNHRFQGQYFDAESELHYNTFRYYDPEIGRFISLDLIGLLGGINLYQYAPNPVEWVDPWGLSYQPVTFPPNKVIKEVVIKLQGSRGRDFAEANKLAELFGKSGNATRNAHRLKYGDVTWHHVDYNPVTNEAKMQLVTTADHEATYPHSGSVSEYEKHHGVKYDTREAKQKADELNKGKCTN
;
A
#
# COMPACT_ATOMS: atom_id res chain seq x y z
N VAL A 1 -17.33 37.46 7.91
CA VAL A 1 -17.23 36.27 7.03
C VAL A 1 -16.94 35.09 7.92
N ILE A 2 -17.82 34.09 7.95
CA ILE A 2 -17.60 32.83 8.66
C ILE A 2 -16.62 31.98 7.85
N ASN A 3 -15.57 31.47 8.50
CA ASN A 3 -14.66 30.51 7.88
C ASN A 3 -15.22 29.10 8.10
N ASN A 4 -15.72 28.51 7.02
CA ASN A 4 -16.29 27.16 7.04
C ASN A 4 -15.25 26.06 6.78
N HIS A 5 -13.98 26.38 6.58
CA HIS A 5 -12.95 25.36 6.48
C HIS A 5 -12.64 24.76 7.86
N ARG A 6 -12.41 23.44 7.91
CA ARG A 6 -12.00 22.69 9.10
C ARG A 6 -10.66 22.01 8.83
N PHE A 7 -10.47 20.74 9.21
CA PHE A 7 -9.27 20.00 8.79
C PHE A 7 -9.17 19.93 7.25
N GLN A 8 -8.02 19.51 6.73
CA GLN A 8 -7.82 19.43 5.27
C GLN A 8 -8.92 18.55 4.62
N GLY A 9 -9.61 19.11 3.62
CA GLY A 9 -10.72 18.44 2.92
C GLY A 9 -12.08 18.51 3.62
N GLN A 10 -12.19 19.19 4.76
CA GLN A 10 -13.42 19.27 5.56
C GLN A 10 -14.13 20.63 5.43
N TYR A 11 -15.45 20.61 5.29
CA TYR A 11 -16.30 21.81 5.31
C TYR A 11 -17.29 21.74 6.47
N PHE A 12 -17.38 22.80 7.26
CA PHE A 12 -18.34 22.88 8.35
C PHE A 12 -19.75 23.12 7.80
N ASP A 13 -20.66 22.24 8.20
CA ASP A 13 -22.08 22.37 7.97
C ASP A 13 -22.73 22.91 9.25
N ALA A 14 -23.25 24.14 9.17
CA ALA A 14 -23.81 24.83 10.33
C ALA A 14 -25.20 24.30 10.74
N GLU A 15 -25.90 23.59 9.86
CA GLU A 15 -27.22 23.03 10.18
C GLU A 15 -27.11 21.75 11.00
N SER A 16 -26.07 20.94 10.73
CA SER A 16 -25.81 19.68 11.41
C SER A 16 -24.73 19.75 12.49
N GLU A 17 -23.95 20.84 12.51
CA GLU A 17 -22.75 21.03 13.33
C GLU A 17 -21.62 20.02 13.01
N LEU A 18 -21.74 19.27 11.91
CA LEU A 18 -20.78 18.26 11.46
C LEU A 18 -19.82 18.80 10.40
N HIS A 19 -18.75 18.04 10.15
CA HIS A 19 -17.78 18.34 9.12
C HIS A 19 -18.02 17.45 7.89
N TYR A 20 -18.42 18.05 6.77
CA TYR A 20 -18.59 17.36 5.52
C TYR A 20 -17.24 17.02 4.87
N ASN A 21 -17.06 15.75 4.53
CA ASN A 21 -15.88 15.13 3.96
C ASN A 21 -16.25 14.35 2.70
N THR A 22 -16.55 15.08 1.61
CA THR A 22 -16.88 14.58 0.25
C THR A 22 -17.96 13.49 0.16
N PHE A 23 -17.75 12.31 0.73
CA PHE A 23 -18.71 11.21 0.79
C PHE A 23 -19.31 10.96 2.18
N ARG A 24 -18.75 11.54 3.25
CA ARG A 24 -19.17 11.26 4.64
C ARG A 24 -19.18 12.50 5.52
N TYR A 25 -19.99 12.48 6.57
CA TYR A 25 -19.98 13.48 7.64
C TYR A 25 -19.12 12.99 8.82
N TYR A 26 -18.20 13.85 9.26
CA TYR A 26 -17.30 13.66 10.38
C TYR A 26 -17.79 14.46 11.59
N ASP A 27 -17.87 13.80 12.73
CA ASP A 27 -18.17 14.42 14.01
C ASP A 27 -16.86 14.75 14.74
N PRO A 28 -16.55 16.06 14.91
CA PRO A 28 -15.33 16.49 15.58
C PRO A 28 -15.35 16.27 17.09
N GLU A 29 -16.52 16.16 17.74
CA GLU A 29 -16.61 15.97 19.20
C GLU A 29 -16.14 14.58 19.60
N ILE A 30 -16.50 13.57 18.81
CA ILE A 30 -16.14 12.15 19.06
C ILE A 30 -15.02 11.63 18.15
N GLY A 31 -14.55 12.45 17.21
CA GLY A 31 -13.36 12.19 16.40
C GLY A 31 -13.53 11.09 15.34
N ARG A 32 -14.72 10.95 14.73
CA ARG A 32 -15.02 9.87 13.78
C ARG A 32 -16.12 10.23 12.79
N PHE A 33 -16.25 9.48 11.70
CA PHE A 33 -17.40 9.55 10.81
C PHE A 33 -18.67 9.08 11.53
N ILE A 34 -19.82 9.67 11.19
CA ILE A 34 -21.13 9.28 11.75
C ILE A 34 -21.81 8.18 10.92
N SER A 35 -21.37 7.98 9.68
CA SER A 35 -21.83 6.93 8.79
C SER A 35 -20.74 5.87 8.61
N LEU A 36 -21.16 4.63 8.38
CA LEU A 36 -20.27 3.55 7.96
C LEU A 36 -19.51 3.94 6.69
N ASP A 37 -18.29 3.45 6.54
CA ASP A 37 -17.56 3.56 5.29
C ASP A 37 -18.36 2.93 4.15
N LEU A 38 -18.56 3.67 3.06
CA LEU A 38 -19.36 3.23 1.91
C LEU A 38 -18.69 2.07 1.17
N ILE A 39 -17.39 1.87 1.36
CA ILE A 39 -16.67 0.69 0.86
C ILE A 39 -16.68 -0.48 1.86
N GLY A 40 -17.37 -0.36 2.99
CA GLY A 40 -17.55 -1.42 3.99
C GLY A 40 -16.24 -1.83 4.66
N LEU A 41 -16.09 -3.11 5.04
CA LEU A 41 -14.87 -3.64 5.71
C LEU A 41 -13.59 -3.46 4.89
N LEU A 42 -13.72 -3.14 3.60
CA LEU A 42 -12.60 -2.74 2.76
C LEU A 42 -11.99 -1.43 3.29
N GLY A 43 -12.81 -0.51 3.80
CA GLY A 43 -12.44 0.72 4.51
C GLY A 43 -11.62 0.52 5.80
N GLY A 44 -11.26 -0.71 6.14
CA GLY A 44 -10.57 -1.06 7.36
C GLY A 44 -11.53 -1.58 8.42
N ILE A 45 -10.97 -2.08 9.52
CA ILE A 45 -11.75 -2.74 10.57
C ILE A 45 -12.63 -1.73 11.32
N ASN A 46 -12.20 -0.46 11.40
CA ASN A 46 -12.97 0.61 12.00
C ASN A 46 -13.65 1.44 10.90
N LEU A 47 -14.90 1.08 10.60
CA LEU A 47 -15.73 1.69 9.54
C LEU A 47 -16.07 3.17 9.78
N TYR A 48 -15.80 3.69 10.97
CA TYR A 48 -16.05 5.07 11.34
C TYR A 48 -14.75 5.91 11.39
N GLN A 49 -13.59 5.31 11.11
CA GLN A 49 -12.30 6.00 11.25
C GLN A 49 -12.09 7.08 10.19
N TYR A 50 -11.62 8.26 10.60
CA TYR A 50 -11.20 9.34 9.71
C TYR A 50 -9.85 9.07 9.04
N ALA A 51 -8.82 8.81 9.84
CA ALA A 51 -7.51 8.38 9.34
C ALA A 51 -6.83 7.50 10.40
N PRO A 52 -5.93 6.58 10.01
CA PRO A 52 -5.11 5.80 10.93
C PRO A 52 -4.30 6.67 11.91
N ASN A 53 -3.77 7.79 11.43
CA ASN A 53 -3.11 8.81 12.24
C ASN A 53 -3.46 10.21 11.69
N PRO A 54 -4.39 10.96 12.30
CA PRO A 54 -4.86 12.25 11.79
C PRO A 54 -3.83 13.40 11.89
N VAL A 55 -2.70 13.19 12.56
CA VAL A 55 -1.59 14.17 12.63
C VAL A 55 -0.69 14.08 11.40
N GLU A 56 -0.51 12.87 10.87
CA GLU A 56 0.37 12.61 9.72
C GLU A 56 -0.41 12.37 8.43
N TRP A 57 -1.70 12.00 8.51
CA TRP A 57 -2.51 11.52 7.40
C TRP A 57 -3.82 12.31 7.33
N VAL A 58 -4.21 12.63 6.11
CA VAL A 58 -5.50 13.22 5.78
C VAL A 58 -6.23 12.22 4.88
N ASP A 59 -7.53 12.07 5.09
CA ASP A 59 -8.43 11.34 4.20
C ASP A 59 -9.28 12.36 3.42
N PRO A 60 -8.81 12.84 2.23
CA PRO A 60 -9.49 13.90 1.50
C PRO A 60 -10.86 13.47 0.94
N TRP A 61 -11.04 12.15 0.75
CA TRP A 61 -12.23 11.58 0.14
C TRP A 61 -13.18 10.98 1.17
N GLY A 62 -12.68 10.65 2.37
CA GLY A 62 -13.43 9.85 3.32
C GLY A 62 -13.43 8.37 2.89
N LEU A 63 -12.34 7.84 2.34
CA LEU A 63 -12.17 6.44 1.92
C LEU A 63 -10.80 5.90 2.34
N SER A 64 -10.74 4.73 2.97
CA SER A 64 -9.47 4.13 3.38
C SER A 64 -8.72 3.40 2.26
N TYR A 65 -7.39 3.28 2.41
CA TYR A 65 -6.46 2.71 1.44
C TYR A 65 -6.79 1.24 1.10
N GLN A 66 -7.04 0.94 -0.19
CA GLN A 66 -7.23 -0.43 -0.69
C GLN A 66 -5.91 -1.05 -1.18
N PRO A 67 -5.76 -2.38 -1.09
CA PRO A 67 -4.86 -3.10 -1.97
C PRO A 67 -5.36 -3.00 -3.41
N VAL A 68 -4.44 -2.63 -4.31
CA VAL A 68 -4.71 -2.57 -5.74
C VAL A 68 -4.13 -3.83 -6.36
N THR A 69 -4.94 -4.54 -7.13
CA THR A 69 -4.46 -5.56 -8.06
C THR A 69 -4.68 -5.04 -9.46
N PHE A 70 -3.62 -4.94 -10.26
CA PHE A 70 -3.77 -4.48 -11.64
C PHE A 70 -4.38 -5.59 -12.49
N PRO A 71 -5.36 -5.26 -13.36
CA PRO A 71 -5.97 -6.24 -14.25
C PRO A 71 -4.93 -6.76 -15.27
N PRO A 72 -5.08 -7.99 -15.79
CA PRO A 72 -4.07 -8.63 -16.64
C PRO A 72 -3.65 -7.82 -17.87
N ASN A 73 -4.54 -6.99 -18.43
CA ASN A 73 -4.25 -6.11 -19.57
C ASN A 73 -3.32 -4.93 -19.23
N LYS A 74 -3.11 -4.64 -17.94
CA LYS A 74 -2.21 -3.59 -17.43
C LYS A 74 -0.90 -4.18 -16.89
N VAL A 75 -0.82 -5.50 -16.72
CA VAL A 75 0.35 -6.19 -16.18
C VAL A 75 1.27 -6.62 -17.32
N ILE A 76 2.52 -6.14 -17.29
CA ILE A 76 3.56 -6.48 -18.27
C ILE A 76 4.16 -7.84 -17.95
N LYS A 77 4.41 -8.11 -16.67
CA LYS A 77 4.96 -9.38 -16.17
C LYS A 77 4.53 -9.61 -14.73
N GLU A 78 4.30 -10.87 -14.37
CA GLU A 78 3.90 -11.27 -13.03
C GLU A 78 4.83 -12.37 -12.52
N VAL A 79 5.26 -12.26 -11.27
CA VAL A 79 6.07 -13.28 -10.57
C VAL A 79 5.65 -13.36 -9.11
N VAL A 80 5.92 -14.49 -8.44
CA VAL A 80 5.74 -14.63 -6.99
C VAL A 80 7.11 -14.64 -6.34
N ILE A 81 7.31 -13.82 -5.32
CA ILE A 81 8.57 -13.73 -4.57
C ILE A 81 8.33 -13.99 -3.10
N LYS A 82 9.36 -14.46 -2.39
CA LYS A 82 9.41 -14.31 -0.94
C LYS A 82 9.86 -12.90 -0.59
N LEU A 83 9.08 -12.21 0.26
CA LEU A 83 9.41 -10.85 0.68
C LEU A 83 10.74 -10.83 1.45
N GLN A 84 11.57 -9.83 1.17
CA GLN A 84 12.92 -9.68 1.73
C GLN A 84 13.02 -8.52 2.73
N GLY A 85 11.89 -7.93 3.13
CA GLY A 85 11.82 -6.82 4.07
C GLY A 85 12.32 -5.49 3.49
N SER A 86 12.53 -5.41 2.18
CA SER A 86 12.97 -4.19 1.50
C SER A 86 12.55 -4.15 0.05
N ARG A 87 11.95 -3.04 -0.39
CA ARG A 87 11.43 -2.89 -1.76
C ARG A 87 12.53 -3.08 -2.79
N GLY A 88 13.71 -2.51 -2.53
CA GLY A 88 14.86 -2.62 -3.44
C GLY A 88 15.38 -4.06 -3.58
N ARG A 89 15.25 -4.87 -2.54
CA ARG A 89 15.63 -6.29 -2.53
C ARG A 89 14.58 -7.13 -3.25
N ASP A 90 13.32 -6.90 -2.94
CA ASP A 90 12.18 -7.54 -3.60
C ASP A 90 12.19 -7.30 -5.11
N PHE A 91 12.46 -6.06 -5.53
CA PHE A 91 12.54 -5.72 -6.95
C PHE A 91 13.69 -6.46 -7.62
N ALA A 92 14.83 -6.61 -6.95
CA ALA A 92 15.95 -7.38 -7.48
C ALA A 92 15.60 -8.87 -7.62
N GLU A 93 14.91 -9.46 -6.64
CA GLU A 93 14.45 -10.85 -6.69
C GLU A 93 13.37 -11.05 -7.78
N ALA A 94 12.41 -10.14 -7.87
CA ALA A 94 11.39 -10.15 -8.92
C ALA A 94 12.04 -10.03 -10.31
N ASN A 95 13.03 -9.15 -10.47
CA ASN A 95 13.79 -9.05 -11.71
C ASN A 95 14.55 -10.34 -12.03
N LYS A 96 15.13 -11.00 -11.03
CA LYS A 96 15.83 -12.28 -11.20
C LYS A 96 14.87 -13.37 -11.70
N LEU A 97 13.72 -13.54 -11.05
CA LEU A 97 12.71 -14.53 -11.45
C LEU A 97 12.03 -14.18 -12.78
N ALA A 98 11.92 -12.89 -13.10
CA ALA A 98 11.41 -12.42 -14.38
C ALA A 98 12.47 -12.40 -15.49
N GLU A 99 13.70 -12.84 -15.23
CA GLU A 99 14.83 -12.82 -16.18
C GLU A 99 15.09 -11.41 -16.77
N LEU A 100 14.96 -10.38 -15.92
CA LEU A 100 15.20 -8.98 -16.26
C LEU A 100 16.59 -8.58 -15.75
N PHE A 101 17.51 -8.35 -16.68
CA PHE A 101 18.90 -8.07 -16.37
C PHE A 101 19.30 -6.65 -16.76
N GLY A 102 20.20 -6.07 -15.96
CA GLY A 102 20.82 -4.77 -16.25
C GLY A 102 21.86 -4.86 -17.37
N LYS A 103 22.47 -3.71 -17.71
CA LYS A 103 23.53 -3.63 -18.75
C LYS A 103 24.70 -4.58 -18.49
N SER A 104 25.02 -4.83 -17.22
CA SER A 104 26.10 -5.75 -16.80
C SER A 104 25.65 -7.22 -16.70
N GLY A 105 24.44 -7.57 -17.14
CA GLY A 105 23.91 -8.94 -17.07
C GLY A 105 23.34 -9.35 -15.69
N ASN A 106 23.38 -8.46 -14.68
CA ASN A 106 22.88 -8.77 -13.33
C ASN A 106 21.44 -8.27 -13.12
N ALA A 107 20.64 -9.03 -12.38
CA ALA A 107 19.30 -8.60 -11.95
C ALA A 107 19.45 -7.51 -10.89
N THR A 108 19.28 -6.25 -11.30
CA THR A 108 19.35 -5.07 -10.42
C THR A 108 17.96 -4.53 -10.18
N ARG A 109 17.75 -3.70 -9.15
CA ARG A 109 16.43 -3.11 -8.85
C ARG A 109 15.77 -2.41 -10.04
N ASN A 110 16.54 -1.87 -11.00
CA ASN A 110 16.05 -1.09 -12.13
C ASN A 110 16.17 -1.83 -13.48
N ALA A 111 16.48 -3.13 -13.48
CA ALA A 111 16.68 -3.89 -14.72
C ALA A 111 15.43 -3.88 -15.63
N HIS A 112 14.24 -3.95 -15.04
CA HIS A 112 12.97 -3.84 -15.77
C HIS A 112 12.84 -2.54 -16.57
N ARG A 113 13.35 -1.41 -16.05
CA ARG A 113 13.27 -0.12 -16.73
C ARG A 113 14.11 -0.04 -18.00
N LEU A 114 15.20 -0.80 -18.07
CA LEU A 114 16.03 -0.85 -19.27
C LEU A 114 15.33 -1.59 -20.42
N LYS A 115 14.39 -2.50 -20.10
CA LYS A 115 13.65 -3.29 -21.10
C LYS A 115 12.32 -2.65 -21.49
N TYR A 116 11.60 -2.10 -20.52
CA TYR A 116 10.21 -1.65 -20.71
C TYR A 116 10.01 -0.13 -20.53
N GLY A 117 11.07 0.64 -20.23
CA GLY A 117 10.98 2.08 -20.01
C GLY A 117 10.52 2.43 -18.59
N ASP A 118 9.57 3.36 -18.46
CA ASP A 118 9.10 3.82 -17.15
C ASP A 118 8.03 2.89 -16.57
N VAL A 119 8.54 1.91 -15.83
CA VAL A 119 7.77 0.84 -15.19
C VAL A 119 8.25 0.65 -13.76
N THR A 120 7.38 0.07 -12.93
CA THR A 120 7.68 -0.29 -11.55
C THR A 120 7.01 -1.60 -11.16
N TRP A 121 7.63 -2.30 -10.21
CA TRP A 121 7.01 -3.44 -9.57
C TRP A 121 6.00 -2.98 -8.52
N HIS A 122 4.85 -3.64 -8.51
CA HIS A 122 3.78 -3.47 -7.54
C HIS A 122 3.59 -4.76 -6.73
N HIS A 123 3.55 -4.65 -5.41
CA HIS A 123 3.40 -5.77 -4.48
C HIS A 123 1.91 -6.06 -4.21
N VAL A 124 1.49 -7.31 -4.43
CA VAL A 124 0.09 -7.77 -4.36
C VAL A 124 0.00 -9.15 -3.69
N ASP A 125 -1.15 -9.47 -3.09
CA ASP A 125 -1.49 -10.77 -2.50
C ASP A 125 -0.43 -11.33 -1.52
N TYR A 126 -0.19 -10.68 -0.37
CA TYR A 126 0.76 -11.19 0.63
C TYR A 126 0.19 -12.40 1.37
N ASN A 127 0.97 -13.48 1.45
CA ASN A 127 0.72 -14.63 2.29
C ASN A 127 1.68 -14.65 3.50
N PRO A 128 1.20 -14.40 4.73
CA PRO A 128 2.04 -14.38 5.93
C PRO A 128 2.58 -15.75 6.34
N VAL A 129 1.96 -16.85 5.88
CA VAL A 129 2.40 -18.22 6.22
C VAL A 129 3.64 -18.60 5.42
N THR A 130 3.66 -18.30 4.12
CA THR A 130 4.79 -18.63 3.23
C THR A 130 5.78 -17.49 3.07
N ASN A 131 5.43 -16.30 3.58
CA ASN A 131 6.12 -15.04 3.36
C ASN A 131 6.23 -14.66 1.87
N GLU A 132 5.26 -15.07 1.05
CA GLU A 132 5.24 -14.83 -0.38
C GLU A 132 4.30 -13.68 -0.73
N ALA A 133 4.64 -12.92 -1.77
CA ALA A 133 3.76 -11.96 -2.40
C ALA A 133 3.89 -12.06 -3.92
N LYS A 134 2.79 -11.78 -4.60
CA LYS A 134 2.77 -11.57 -6.04
C LYS A 134 3.35 -10.19 -6.36
N MET A 135 4.11 -10.12 -7.45
CA MET A 135 4.71 -8.91 -7.97
C MET A 135 4.19 -8.69 -9.38
N GLN A 136 3.56 -7.54 -9.62
CA GLN A 136 3.06 -7.14 -10.93
C GLN A 136 3.91 -6.00 -11.47
N LEU A 137 4.52 -6.19 -12.63
CA LEU A 137 5.25 -5.15 -13.34
C LEU A 137 4.24 -4.33 -14.14
N VAL A 138 4.11 -3.05 -13.83
CA VAL A 138 3.15 -2.13 -14.44
C VAL A 138 3.85 -0.84 -14.85
N THR A 139 3.21 -0.03 -15.70
CA THR A 139 3.73 1.31 -16.01
C THR A 139 3.71 2.17 -14.74
N THR A 140 4.71 3.04 -14.58
CA THR A 140 4.72 3.97 -13.44
C THR A 140 3.47 4.86 -13.48
N ALA A 141 3.04 5.29 -14.66
CA ALA A 141 1.82 6.08 -14.83
C ALA A 141 0.55 5.36 -14.34
N ASP A 142 0.36 4.08 -14.68
CA ASP A 142 -0.79 3.30 -14.19
C ASP A 142 -0.71 3.08 -12.68
N HIS A 143 0.49 2.88 -12.14
CA HIS A 143 0.71 2.76 -10.70
C HIS A 143 0.32 4.05 -9.96
N GLU A 144 0.78 5.20 -10.45
CA GLU A 144 0.52 6.50 -9.84
C GLU A 144 -0.94 6.97 -10.04
N ALA A 145 -1.58 6.61 -11.14
CA ALA A 145 -2.99 6.91 -11.37
C ALA A 145 -3.92 6.29 -10.31
N THR A 146 -3.43 5.30 -9.56
CA THR A 146 -4.19 4.59 -8.53
C THR A 146 -3.93 5.11 -7.11
N TYR A 147 -3.35 6.31 -6.94
CA TYR A 147 -3.16 6.91 -5.59
C TYR A 147 -4.48 7.36 -4.96
N PRO A 148 -4.71 7.13 -3.64
CA PRO A 148 -3.87 6.45 -2.66
C PRO A 148 -4.23 4.94 -2.46
N HIS A 149 -3.23 4.05 -2.49
CA HIS A 149 -3.42 2.61 -2.28
C HIS A 149 -2.36 1.99 -1.36
N SER A 150 -2.71 0.92 -0.65
CA SER A 150 -1.83 0.16 0.25
C SER A 150 -1.49 -1.20 -0.36
N GLY A 151 -0.25 -1.41 -0.78
CA GLY A 151 0.17 -2.72 -1.32
C GLY A 151 0.45 -3.75 -0.23
N SER A 152 0.82 -4.96 -0.66
CA SER A 152 1.20 -6.09 0.20
C SER A 152 2.37 -5.84 1.16
N VAL A 153 3.14 -4.77 0.93
CA VAL A 153 4.09 -4.26 1.92
C VAL A 153 3.39 -3.82 3.21
N SER A 154 2.25 -3.14 3.12
CA SER A 154 1.49 -2.71 4.30
C SER A 154 0.91 -3.91 5.07
N GLU A 155 0.50 -4.96 4.35
CA GLU A 155 0.04 -6.21 4.95
C GLU A 155 1.17 -6.90 5.75
N TYR A 156 2.37 -6.96 5.18
CA TYR A 156 3.57 -7.43 5.88
C TYR A 156 3.86 -6.59 7.13
N GLU A 157 3.88 -5.26 7.00
CA GLU A 157 4.17 -4.34 8.10
C GLU A 157 3.15 -4.51 9.25
N LYS A 158 1.87 -4.63 8.91
CA LYS A 158 0.78 -4.83 9.88
C LYS A 158 0.85 -6.20 10.56
N HIS A 159 1.16 -7.25 9.81
CA HIS A 159 1.21 -8.61 10.36
C HIS A 159 2.40 -8.81 11.30
N HIS A 160 3.57 -8.26 10.95
CA HIS A 160 4.80 -8.48 11.71
C HIS A 160 5.15 -7.34 12.67
N GLY A 161 4.43 -6.22 12.62
CA GLY A 161 4.68 -5.06 13.48
C GLY A 161 6.01 -4.35 13.21
N VAL A 162 6.53 -4.45 11.98
CA VAL A 162 7.83 -3.87 11.58
C VAL A 162 7.65 -3.01 10.35
N LYS A 163 8.37 -1.90 10.24
CA LYS A 163 8.34 -1.03 9.06
C LYS A 163 9.26 -1.57 7.96
N TYR A 164 8.79 -1.63 6.72
CA TYR A 164 9.54 -2.10 5.58
C TYR A 164 10.76 -1.22 5.28
N ASP A 165 11.76 -1.77 4.61
CA ASP A 165 13.07 -1.15 4.34
C ASP A 165 13.96 -0.91 5.58
N THR A 166 13.48 -1.19 6.79
CA THR A 166 14.29 -1.17 8.02
C THR A 166 15.16 -2.41 8.17
N ARG A 167 16.17 -2.33 9.05
CA ARG A 167 17.02 -3.49 9.39
C ARG A 167 16.20 -4.62 10.02
N GLU A 168 15.22 -4.27 10.86
CA GLU A 168 14.33 -5.20 11.55
C GLU A 168 13.46 -5.98 10.55
N ALA A 169 12.84 -5.29 9.59
CA ALA A 169 12.04 -5.94 8.56
C ALA A 169 12.87 -6.90 7.70
N LYS A 170 14.11 -6.53 7.36
CA LYS A 170 15.06 -7.38 6.64
C LYS A 170 15.42 -8.63 7.42
N GLN A 171 15.76 -8.48 8.70
CA GLN A 171 16.08 -9.62 9.58
C GLN A 171 14.88 -10.56 9.74
N LYS A 172 13.69 -10.00 9.97
CA LYS A 172 12.44 -10.75 10.07
C LYS A 172 12.15 -11.54 8.79
N ALA A 173 12.30 -10.91 7.63
CA ALA A 173 12.14 -11.58 6.35
C ALA A 173 13.16 -12.70 6.13
N ASP A 174 14.43 -12.46 6.50
CA ASP A 174 15.49 -13.47 6.42
C ASP A 174 15.18 -14.67 7.33
N GLU A 175 14.62 -14.45 8.52
CA GLU A 175 14.16 -15.51 9.44
C GLU A 175 13.00 -16.32 8.85
N LEU A 176 11.98 -15.65 8.30
CA LEU A 176 10.84 -16.30 7.65
C LEU A 176 11.28 -17.14 6.45
N ASN A 177 12.25 -16.66 5.68
CA ASN A 177 12.72 -17.30 4.47
C ASN A 177 13.68 -18.48 4.71
N LYS A 178 14.39 -18.49 5.85
CA LYS A 178 15.27 -19.60 6.25
C LYS A 178 14.49 -20.85 6.69
N GLY A 179 13.20 -20.71 7.02
CA GLY A 179 12.40 -21.78 7.62
C GLY A 179 12.86 -22.07 9.05
N LYS A 180 11.94 -22.53 9.91
CA LYS A 180 12.31 -23.11 11.19
C LYS A 180 13.24 -24.30 10.90
N CYS A 181 14.54 -24.15 11.15
CA CYS A 181 15.39 -25.29 11.46
C CYS A 181 14.85 -25.88 12.77
N THR A 182 13.86 -26.76 12.68
CA THR A 182 13.57 -27.69 13.77
C THR A 182 14.68 -28.72 13.77
N ASN A 183 15.56 -28.62 14.78
CA ASN A 183 16.45 -29.71 15.19
C ASN A 183 15.64 -30.96 15.53
#